data_AF-A0A3P9Q1D1-F1
#
_entry.id   AF-A0A3P9Q1D1-F1
#
_cell.length_a   1.000
_cell.length_b   1.000
_cell.length_c   1.000
_cell.angle_alpha   90.00
_cell.angle_beta   90.00
_cell.angle_gamma   90.00
#
_symmetry.space_group_name_H-M   'P 1'
#
loop_
_entity.id
_entity.type
_entity.pdbx_description
1 polymer ?
#
loop_
_entity_poly.entity_id
_entity_poly.type
_entity_poly.pdbx_seq_one_letter_code
_entity_poly.pdbx_strand_id
1 'polypeptide(L)'
;PVPPPVLLRWVLPCQVVPLVVELWDRGSSSRDQLLGSASIQLHQVLSSEKTRLGPAGDPGWRQTHQDRIPVVHPQPAERVAELSYVATLQDLGFIKAKEVLVSDSIQVGPDGSEPGPSSSRPAAPKPDTLEYRAALELEMWKEEQEDLFDDQLKQKELRHMQALADEWRKRDGEREALVKKKELEFNQLEEKLQKTLCDLEKREKQLAEAELQVGLINSDQYTLKASRRLQREGDHLVALEREKVRLMEEERGRLLQQMADAEARYQQLQKEFQLYREQQNQRPEFRLQAEVNLLALEKVELERKLESTTKSKLHYKQQWGRALRELARFKQREQENAMARLKKQQAELEAMRLRYLATEEKDAVRQDRQELDDIRNELNRLKKQEEEKLGPAPAEPDSAPSLNLNESAEEHLSRLLEERDTLLRTGVYTHDDRIIAELSRQIQEAMRDRKL
;
A
#
# COMPACT_ATOMS: atom_id res chain seq x y z
N PRO A 1 -40.02 -53.36 -63.00
CA PRO A 1 -39.25 -53.28 -61.74
C PRO A 1 -38.12 -54.32 -61.74
N VAL A 2 -36.91 -53.89 -62.09
CA VAL A 2 -35.70 -54.72 -62.02
C VAL A 2 -35.24 -54.79 -60.56
N PRO A 3 -34.90 -55.96 -60.00
CA PRO A 3 -34.37 -56.03 -58.64
C PRO A 3 -33.00 -55.34 -58.57
N PRO A 4 -32.68 -54.63 -57.48
CA PRO A 4 -31.36 -54.02 -57.32
C PRO A 4 -30.29 -55.12 -57.20
N PRO A 5 -29.08 -54.91 -57.75
CA PRO A 5 -27.99 -55.87 -57.59
C PRO A 5 -27.57 -55.96 -56.13
N VAL A 6 -27.52 -57.18 -55.60
CA VAL A 6 -27.00 -57.45 -54.26
C VAL A 6 -25.50 -57.13 -54.27
N LEU A 7 -25.14 -56.00 -53.64
CA LEU A 7 -23.75 -55.67 -53.35
C LEU A 7 -23.21 -56.66 -52.31
N LEU A 8 -22.66 -57.77 -52.79
CA LEU A 8 -21.79 -58.65 -52.02
C LEU A 8 -20.55 -57.85 -51.62
N ARG A 9 -20.66 -57.19 -50.45
CA ARG A 9 -19.61 -56.40 -49.84
C ARG A 9 -18.57 -57.37 -49.29
N TRP A 10 -17.62 -57.77 -50.13
CA TRP A 10 -16.40 -58.43 -49.69
C TRP A 10 -15.71 -57.53 -48.68
N VAL A 11 -15.84 -57.87 -47.39
CA VAL A 11 -15.16 -57.17 -46.30
C VAL A 11 -13.68 -57.51 -46.43
N LEU A 12 -12.94 -56.66 -47.12
CA LEU A 12 -11.49 -56.76 -47.21
C LEU A 12 -10.93 -56.78 -45.77
N PRO A 13 -9.94 -57.65 -45.46
CA PRO A 13 -9.40 -57.79 -44.11
C PRO A 13 -8.83 -56.48 -43.53
N CYS A 14 -8.52 -55.50 -44.41
CA CYS A 14 -8.14 -54.13 -44.07
C CYS A 14 -9.15 -53.36 -43.19
N GLN A 15 -10.41 -53.81 -43.06
CA GLN A 15 -11.39 -53.18 -42.15
C GLN A 15 -11.39 -53.72 -40.71
N VAL A 16 -10.73 -54.85 -40.43
CA VAL A 16 -10.89 -55.58 -39.16
C VAL A 16 -9.57 -55.75 -38.40
N VAL A 17 -8.43 -55.77 -39.08
CA VAL A 17 -7.11 -55.99 -38.45
C VAL A 17 -6.15 -54.86 -38.83
N PRO A 18 -5.60 -54.09 -37.86
CA PRO A 18 -4.56 -53.11 -38.15
C PRO A 18 -3.22 -53.79 -38.44
N LEU A 19 -2.40 -53.17 -39.29
CA LEU A 19 -1.02 -53.60 -39.49
C LEU A 19 -0.15 -53.02 -38.35
N VAL A 20 0.34 -53.89 -37.47
CA VAL A 20 1.27 -53.50 -36.41
C VAL A 20 2.70 -53.48 -36.96
N VAL A 21 3.40 -52.37 -36.76
CA VAL A 21 4.81 -52.20 -37.11
C VAL A 21 5.61 -52.07 -35.81
N GLU A 22 6.63 -52.91 -35.66
CA GLU A 22 7.50 -52.94 -34.49
C GLU A 22 8.86 -52.28 -34.80
N LEU A 23 9.32 -51.42 -33.89
CA LEU A 23 10.63 -50.79 -33.95
C LEU A 23 11.60 -51.57 -33.04
N TRP A 24 12.60 -52.21 -33.64
CA TRP A 24 13.60 -53.02 -32.94
C TRP A 24 14.98 -52.35 -33.01
N ASP A 25 15.67 -52.25 -31.87
CA ASP A 25 17.10 -51.90 -31.83
C ASP A 25 17.96 -53.15 -31.99
N ARG A 26 19.07 -53.01 -32.71
CA ARG A 26 20.05 -54.06 -33.04
C ARG A 26 21.45 -53.61 -32.67
N GLY A 27 21.69 -53.46 -31.36
CA GLY A 27 23.00 -53.17 -30.80
C GLY A 27 24.03 -54.28 -31.05
N SER A 28 25.29 -53.91 -31.18
CA SER A 28 26.39 -54.79 -31.62
C SER A 28 26.90 -55.82 -30.60
N SER A 29 26.25 -56.00 -29.44
CA SER A 29 26.72 -56.93 -28.39
C SER A 29 25.66 -57.66 -27.56
N SER A 30 24.35 -57.47 -27.78
CA SER A 30 23.30 -58.28 -27.13
C SER A 30 21.94 -58.14 -27.80
N ARG A 31 21.21 -59.27 -27.90
CA ARG A 31 19.83 -59.49 -28.40
C ARG A 31 19.00 -58.27 -28.81
N ASP A 32 18.41 -58.34 -30.01
CA ASP A 32 17.36 -57.45 -30.52
C ASP A 32 16.36 -57.02 -29.42
N GLN A 33 16.18 -55.71 -29.24
CA GLN A 33 15.29 -55.13 -28.23
C GLN A 33 14.13 -54.37 -28.88
N LEU A 34 12.90 -54.69 -28.50
CA LEU A 34 11.71 -53.95 -28.95
C LEU A 34 11.66 -52.58 -28.27
N LEU A 35 11.80 -51.50 -29.05
CA LEU A 35 11.68 -50.12 -28.58
C LEU A 35 10.22 -49.66 -28.49
N GLY A 36 9.34 -50.14 -29.39
CA GLY A 36 7.92 -49.82 -29.37
C GLY A 36 7.18 -50.30 -30.61
N SER A 37 5.88 -50.05 -30.67
CA SER A 37 5.03 -50.42 -31.81
C SER A 37 4.14 -49.27 -32.28
N ALA A 38 3.74 -49.32 -33.54
CA ALA A 38 2.78 -48.42 -34.17
C ALA A 38 1.70 -49.23 -34.90
N SER A 39 0.47 -48.72 -34.92
CA SER A 39 -0.71 -49.43 -35.45
C SER A 39 -1.27 -48.70 -36.67
N ILE A 40 -1.08 -49.26 -37.86
CA ILE A 40 -1.53 -48.69 -39.14
C ILE A 40 -2.93 -49.19 -39.47
N GLN A 41 -3.88 -48.27 -39.60
CA GLN A 41 -5.27 -48.57 -39.93
C GLN A 41 -5.47 -48.63 -41.46
N LEU A 42 -5.23 -49.81 -42.04
CA LEU A 42 -5.24 -50.02 -43.51
C LEU A 42 -6.53 -49.58 -44.21
N HIS A 43 -7.66 -49.50 -43.50
CA HIS A 43 -8.91 -48.96 -44.06
C HIS A 43 -8.80 -47.51 -44.54
N GLN A 44 -7.83 -46.72 -44.05
CA GLN A 44 -7.60 -45.32 -44.48
C GLN A 44 -7.24 -45.23 -45.99
N VAL A 45 -6.63 -46.27 -46.55
CA VAL A 45 -6.36 -46.37 -47.99
C VAL A 45 -7.65 -46.50 -48.79
N LEU A 46 -8.65 -47.22 -48.27
CA LEU A 46 -9.94 -47.43 -48.95
C LEU A 46 -10.77 -46.13 -49.07
N SER A 47 -10.58 -45.19 -48.14
CA SER A 47 -11.18 -43.84 -48.17
C SER A 47 -10.40 -42.82 -49.02
N SER A 48 -9.21 -43.16 -49.51
CA SER A 48 -8.37 -42.25 -50.30
C SER A 48 -8.78 -42.22 -51.78
N GLU A 49 -8.43 -41.16 -52.52
CA GLU A 49 -8.86 -40.97 -53.91
C GLU A 49 -8.43 -42.12 -54.84
N LYS A 50 -9.35 -42.59 -55.69
CA LYS A 50 -9.17 -43.74 -56.59
C LYS A 50 -8.77 -43.28 -58.00
N THR A 51 -7.47 -43.28 -58.28
CA THR A 51 -6.87 -42.93 -59.59
C THR A 51 -6.70 -44.17 -60.49
N ARG A 52 -6.67 -44.00 -61.81
CA ARG A 52 -6.42 -45.12 -62.75
C ARG A 52 -4.93 -45.47 -62.85
N LEU A 53 -4.62 -46.76 -63.02
CA LEU A 53 -3.25 -47.24 -63.19
C LEU A 53 -2.76 -47.02 -64.63
N GLY A 54 -2.11 -45.89 -64.87
CA GLY A 54 -1.28 -45.63 -66.06
C GLY A 54 -2.02 -45.11 -67.30
N PRO A 55 -1.27 -44.68 -68.35
CA PRO A 55 -1.85 -44.01 -69.52
C PRO A 55 -2.36 -44.95 -70.62
N ALA A 56 -2.19 -46.27 -70.48
CA ALA A 56 -2.50 -47.23 -71.55
C ALA A 56 -3.00 -48.58 -71.01
N GLY A 57 -4.26 -48.90 -71.31
CA GLY A 57 -4.76 -50.28 -71.44
C GLY A 57 -5.03 -51.09 -70.17
N ASP A 58 -4.19 -51.02 -69.13
CA ASP A 58 -4.30 -51.94 -68.00
C ASP A 58 -5.53 -51.66 -67.12
N PRO A 59 -6.42 -52.66 -66.91
CA PRO A 59 -7.66 -52.48 -66.16
C PRO A 59 -7.38 -52.49 -64.66
N GLY A 60 -6.95 -51.35 -64.12
CA GLY A 60 -6.70 -51.25 -62.69
C GLY A 60 -6.78 -49.85 -62.11
N TRP A 61 -6.89 -49.83 -60.78
CA TRP A 61 -7.03 -48.61 -59.99
C TRP A 61 -6.03 -48.58 -58.84
N ARG A 62 -5.57 -47.38 -58.50
CA ARG A 62 -4.67 -47.08 -57.40
C ARG A 62 -5.39 -46.21 -56.37
N GLN A 63 -5.19 -46.52 -55.09
CA GLN A 63 -5.48 -45.63 -53.97
C GLN A 63 -4.20 -45.51 -53.14
N THR A 64 -3.84 -44.29 -52.75
CA THR A 64 -2.63 -44.02 -51.96
C THR A 64 -2.99 -43.19 -50.74
N HIS A 65 -2.53 -43.61 -49.57
CA HIS A 65 -2.63 -42.87 -48.32
C HIS A 65 -1.23 -42.62 -47.74
N GLN A 66 -1.03 -41.45 -47.14
CA GLN A 66 0.20 -41.08 -46.45
C GLN A 66 -0.15 -40.45 -45.11
N ASP A 67 0.50 -40.90 -44.04
CA ASP A 67 0.25 -40.42 -42.68
C ASP A 67 1.53 -40.52 -41.81
N ARG A 68 1.47 -39.93 -40.61
CA ARG A 68 2.53 -39.92 -39.59
C ARG A 68 1.95 -40.29 -38.24
N ILE A 69 2.33 -41.45 -37.73
CA ILE A 69 1.82 -42.00 -36.48
C ILE A 69 2.93 -42.15 -35.42
N PRO A 70 2.63 -41.98 -34.13
CA PRO A 70 3.62 -42.19 -33.07
C PRO A 70 3.94 -43.68 -32.93
N VAL A 71 5.23 -43.99 -32.72
CA VAL A 71 5.65 -45.30 -32.19
C VAL A 71 5.61 -45.19 -30.66
N VAL A 72 4.90 -46.10 -30.00
CA VAL A 72 4.65 -46.05 -28.55
C VAL A 72 5.29 -47.26 -27.88
N HIS A 73 6.00 -47.03 -26.77
CA HIS A 73 6.52 -48.10 -25.94
C HIS A 73 5.38 -48.74 -25.11
N PRO A 74 5.35 -50.06 -24.85
CA PRO A 74 4.21 -50.66 -24.16
C PRO A 74 4.01 -50.17 -22.72
N GLN A 75 5.08 -50.07 -21.91
CA GLN A 75 5.03 -49.66 -20.50
C GLN A 75 6.35 -49.02 -20.06
N PRO A 76 6.42 -47.70 -19.76
CA PRO A 76 5.33 -46.72 -19.86
C PRO A 76 4.90 -46.45 -21.31
N ALA A 77 3.67 -45.96 -21.47
CA ALA A 77 3.09 -45.59 -22.76
C ALA A 77 3.67 -44.27 -23.30
N GLU A 78 4.96 -44.26 -23.59
CA GLU A 78 5.71 -43.09 -24.04
C GLU A 78 5.95 -43.14 -25.56
N ARG A 79 5.93 -41.97 -26.21
CA ARG A 79 6.22 -41.82 -27.64
C ARG A 79 7.73 -41.89 -27.85
N VAL A 80 8.21 -43.00 -28.41
CA VAL A 80 9.64 -43.23 -28.67
C VAL A 80 10.11 -42.76 -30.05
N ALA A 81 9.20 -42.70 -31.04
CA ALA A 81 9.52 -42.23 -32.40
C ALA A 81 8.28 -41.72 -33.15
N GLU A 82 8.47 -41.29 -34.41
CA GLU A 82 7.41 -41.02 -35.39
C GLU A 82 7.64 -41.90 -36.62
N LEU A 83 6.61 -42.65 -37.03
CA LEU A 83 6.60 -43.45 -38.25
C LEU A 83 5.81 -42.71 -39.33
N SER A 84 6.52 -42.17 -40.32
CA SER A 84 5.89 -41.71 -41.57
C SER A 84 5.79 -42.87 -42.54
N TYR A 85 4.59 -43.16 -43.05
CA TYR A 85 4.37 -44.26 -43.98
C TYR A 85 3.56 -43.82 -45.20
N VAL A 86 3.69 -44.58 -46.30
CA VAL A 86 2.86 -44.46 -47.49
C VAL A 86 2.33 -45.84 -47.83
N ALA A 87 1.00 -45.98 -47.88
CA ALA A 87 0.33 -47.23 -48.22
C ALA A 87 -0.39 -47.09 -49.57
N THR A 88 -0.10 -47.99 -50.51
CA THR A 88 -0.68 -47.99 -51.86
C THR A 88 -1.44 -49.29 -52.11
N LEU A 89 -2.73 -49.21 -52.37
CA LEU A 89 -3.55 -50.32 -52.84
C LEU A 89 -3.64 -50.29 -54.37
N GLN A 90 -3.46 -51.46 -55.01
CA GLN A 90 -3.66 -51.64 -56.45
C GLN A 90 -4.72 -52.72 -56.69
N ASP A 91 -5.83 -52.32 -57.30
CA ASP A 91 -6.93 -53.16 -57.74
C ASP A 91 -6.66 -53.53 -59.21
N LEU A 92 -6.31 -54.79 -59.47
CA LEU A 92 -5.93 -55.31 -60.79
C LEU A 92 -7.08 -56.02 -61.52
N GLY A 93 -8.31 -55.89 -61.01
CA GLY A 93 -9.50 -56.50 -61.60
C GLY A 93 -9.61 -58.03 -61.38
N PHE A 94 -10.48 -58.66 -62.17
CA PHE A 94 -10.83 -60.07 -62.02
C PHE A 94 -9.71 -61.02 -62.44
N ILE A 95 -9.38 -61.97 -61.56
CA ILE A 95 -8.44 -63.06 -61.84
C ILE A 95 -9.02 -63.94 -62.95
N LYS A 96 -8.33 -64.03 -64.10
CA LYS A 96 -8.67 -65.00 -65.15
C LYS A 96 -8.20 -66.38 -64.70
N ALA A 97 -9.14 -67.23 -64.31
CA ALA A 97 -8.85 -68.59 -63.84
C ALA A 97 -8.14 -69.43 -64.92
N LYS A 98 -7.11 -70.17 -64.51
CA LYS A 98 -6.37 -71.10 -65.36
C LYS A 98 -6.77 -72.53 -65.00
N GLU A 99 -7.51 -73.15 -65.92
CA GLU A 99 -7.72 -74.59 -66.18
C GLU A 99 -7.54 -75.60 -65.02
N VAL A 100 -8.64 -76.29 -64.66
CA VAL A 100 -8.64 -77.64 -64.07
C VAL A 100 -9.76 -78.44 -64.76
N LEU A 101 -9.43 -79.62 -65.31
CA LEU A 101 -10.33 -80.51 -66.09
C LEU A 101 -10.51 -81.85 -65.37
N VAL A 102 -11.74 -82.40 -65.35
CA VAL A 102 -12.08 -83.80 -64.98
C VAL A 102 -13.33 -84.23 -65.78
N SER A 103 -13.42 -85.50 -66.24
CA SER A 103 -14.49 -85.99 -67.15
C SER A 103 -15.07 -87.38 -66.80
N ASP A 104 -16.41 -87.48 -66.85
CA ASP A 104 -17.35 -88.52 -67.38
C ASP A 104 -17.31 -90.05 -67.14
N SER A 105 -18.53 -90.66 -67.31
CA SER A 105 -18.87 -92.03 -67.82
C SER A 105 -19.04 -93.23 -66.82
N ILE A 106 -19.82 -94.33 -67.02
CA ILE A 106 -20.77 -94.83 -68.08
C ILE A 106 -21.79 -95.94 -67.57
N GLN A 107 -22.67 -96.45 -68.47
CA GLN A 107 -23.81 -97.43 -68.37
C GLN A 107 -23.44 -98.97 -68.42
N VAL A 108 -24.44 -99.91 -68.50
CA VAL A 108 -24.55 -101.09 -69.45
C VAL A 108 -25.73 -102.12 -69.19
N GLY A 109 -26.17 -102.91 -70.21
CA GLY A 109 -27.17 -104.04 -70.24
C GLY A 109 -26.57 -105.43 -70.64
N PRO A 110 -27.18 -106.39 -71.42
CA PRO A 110 -28.49 -106.49 -72.15
C PRO A 110 -29.16 -107.95 -72.17
N ASP A 111 -29.68 -108.44 -73.32
CA ASP A 111 -30.11 -109.81 -73.81
C ASP A 111 -31.44 -110.50 -73.33
N GLY A 112 -32.14 -111.38 -74.10
CA GLY A 112 -31.97 -112.01 -75.46
C GLY A 112 -33.23 -112.84 -75.92
N SER A 113 -33.25 -113.54 -77.09
CA SER A 113 -34.52 -113.95 -77.82
C SER A 113 -34.60 -115.36 -78.53
N GLU A 114 -35.84 -115.76 -78.94
CA GLU A 114 -36.27 -116.73 -80.04
C GLU A 114 -36.21 -118.29 -79.86
N PRO A 115 -36.78 -119.17 -80.76
CA PRO A 115 -37.93 -119.13 -81.74
C PRO A 115 -38.87 -120.41 -81.72
N GLY A 116 -39.74 -120.66 -82.75
CA GLY A 116 -40.66 -121.84 -82.86
C GLY A 116 -40.63 -122.63 -84.21
N PRO A 117 -41.52 -123.64 -84.47
CA PRO A 117 -41.99 -123.94 -85.85
C PRO A 117 -43.43 -124.56 -85.98
N SER A 118 -43.79 -125.11 -87.16
CA SER A 118 -45.16 -125.35 -87.67
C SER A 118 -45.50 -126.78 -88.19
N SER A 119 -46.81 -127.04 -88.43
CA SER A 119 -47.39 -127.79 -89.60
C SER A 119 -48.15 -129.14 -89.43
N SER A 120 -49.36 -129.18 -90.01
CA SER A 120 -50.05 -130.30 -90.73
C SER A 120 -50.82 -131.43 -89.99
N ARG A 121 -51.88 -131.92 -90.67
CA ARG A 121 -52.97 -132.83 -90.24
C ARG A 121 -53.06 -134.04 -91.20
N PRO A 122 -53.42 -135.25 -90.75
CA PRO A 122 -54.64 -135.94 -91.25
C PRO A 122 -55.42 -136.66 -90.11
N ALA A 123 -56.73 -136.47 -89.94
CA ALA A 123 -57.86 -137.12 -90.65
C ALA A 123 -58.14 -138.58 -90.19
N ALA A 124 -59.25 -138.75 -89.44
CA ALA A 124 -59.71 -140.02 -88.85
C ALA A 124 -60.82 -140.73 -89.68
N PRO A 125 -60.95 -142.06 -89.58
CA PRO A 125 -62.09 -142.81 -90.14
C PRO A 125 -63.35 -142.72 -89.26
N LYS A 126 -64.52 -143.04 -89.84
CA LYS A 126 -65.85 -142.79 -89.27
C LYS A 126 -66.43 -143.99 -88.50
N PRO A 127 -67.43 -143.76 -87.63
CA PRO A 127 -67.83 -144.72 -86.60
C PRO A 127 -69.05 -145.58 -86.97
N ASP A 128 -69.00 -146.87 -86.61
CA ASP A 128 -70.14 -147.65 -86.08
C ASP A 128 -69.66 -149.05 -85.65
N THR A 129 -68.81 -149.06 -84.62
CA THR A 129 -68.28 -150.28 -83.97
C THR A 129 -68.34 -150.10 -82.46
N LEU A 130 -68.51 -151.18 -81.67
CA LEU A 130 -68.57 -151.10 -80.20
C LEU A 130 -67.35 -150.39 -79.59
N GLU A 131 -66.19 -150.54 -80.23
CA GLU A 131 -64.93 -149.87 -79.92
C GLU A 131 -65.04 -148.34 -79.95
N TYR A 132 -65.84 -147.76 -80.85
CA TYR A 132 -66.05 -146.31 -80.89
C TYR A 132 -66.88 -145.80 -79.72
N ARG A 133 -67.86 -146.58 -79.24
CA ARG A 133 -68.64 -146.20 -78.03
C ARG A 133 -67.74 -146.25 -76.79
N ALA A 134 -66.93 -147.29 -76.65
CA ALA A 134 -65.95 -147.39 -75.58
C ALA A 134 -64.88 -146.28 -75.66
N ALA A 135 -64.44 -145.90 -76.87
CA ALA A 135 -63.53 -144.77 -77.06
C ALA A 135 -64.18 -143.43 -76.67
N LEU A 136 -65.46 -143.23 -76.96
CA LEU A 136 -66.19 -142.01 -76.60
C LEU A 136 -66.46 -141.95 -75.07
N GLU A 137 -66.78 -143.09 -74.44
CA GLU A 137 -66.88 -143.21 -72.98
C GLU A 137 -65.53 -142.95 -72.29
N LEU A 138 -64.41 -143.38 -72.89
CA LEU A 138 -63.05 -143.08 -72.42
C LEU A 138 -62.64 -141.63 -72.67
N GLU A 139 -63.05 -141.00 -73.77
CA GLU A 139 -62.87 -139.56 -73.99
C GLU A 139 -63.67 -138.75 -72.96
N MET A 140 -64.94 -139.08 -72.72
CA MET A 140 -65.75 -138.44 -71.67
C MET A 140 -65.13 -138.62 -70.28
N TRP A 141 -64.70 -139.83 -69.92
CA TRP A 141 -64.03 -140.04 -68.63
C TRP A 141 -62.70 -139.29 -68.54
N LYS A 142 -61.93 -139.20 -69.63
CA LYS A 142 -60.69 -138.41 -69.68
C LYS A 142 -60.97 -136.93 -69.52
N GLU A 143 -61.99 -136.40 -70.19
CA GLU A 143 -62.45 -135.00 -70.07
C GLU A 143 -62.89 -134.73 -68.61
N GLU A 144 -63.69 -135.61 -68.01
CA GLU A 144 -64.07 -135.54 -66.58
C GLU A 144 -62.87 -135.58 -65.63
N GLN A 145 -61.82 -136.38 -65.91
CA GLN A 145 -60.60 -136.41 -65.10
C GLN A 145 -59.71 -135.18 -65.33
N GLU A 146 -59.66 -134.66 -66.56
CA GLU A 146 -58.94 -133.43 -66.88
C GLU A 146 -59.60 -132.24 -66.20
N ASP A 147 -60.92 -132.08 -66.27
CA ASP A 147 -61.70 -131.09 -65.51
C ASP A 147 -61.47 -131.19 -64.00
N LEU A 148 -61.51 -132.41 -63.42
CA LEU A 148 -61.24 -132.63 -62.00
C LEU A 148 -59.79 -132.28 -61.61
N PHE A 149 -58.81 -132.49 -62.49
CA PHE A 149 -57.42 -132.09 -62.26
C PHE A 149 -57.25 -130.57 -62.35
N ASP A 150 -57.86 -129.96 -63.36
CA ASP A 150 -57.84 -128.54 -63.62
C ASP A 150 -58.49 -127.74 -62.48
N ASP A 151 -59.64 -128.20 -61.99
CA ASP A 151 -60.30 -127.62 -60.82
C ASP A 151 -59.46 -127.79 -59.55
N GLN A 152 -58.81 -128.94 -59.36
CA GLN A 152 -57.87 -129.13 -58.25
C GLN A 152 -56.65 -128.20 -58.35
N LEU A 153 -56.13 -127.96 -59.56
CA LEU A 153 -55.00 -127.07 -59.80
C LEU A 153 -55.40 -125.61 -59.53
N LYS A 154 -56.48 -125.13 -60.16
CA LYS A 154 -57.08 -123.81 -59.92
C LYS A 154 -57.37 -123.59 -58.43
N GLN A 155 -57.89 -124.60 -57.73
CA GLN A 155 -58.17 -124.52 -56.29
C GLN A 155 -56.91 -124.56 -55.41
N LYS A 156 -55.78 -125.12 -55.87
CA LYS A 156 -54.48 -125.02 -55.19
C LYS A 156 -53.87 -123.64 -55.41
N GLU A 157 -53.83 -123.18 -56.66
CA GLU A 157 -53.34 -121.85 -57.04
C GLU A 157 -54.10 -120.74 -56.33
N LEU A 158 -55.44 -120.82 -56.29
CA LEU A 158 -56.30 -119.89 -55.56
C LEU A 158 -55.97 -119.85 -54.07
N ARG A 159 -55.78 -121.00 -53.42
CA ARG A 159 -55.37 -121.05 -51.99
C ARG A 159 -53.99 -120.43 -51.77
N HIS A 160 -53.03 -120.67 -52.65
CA HIS A 160 -51.69 -120.07 -52.55
C HIS A 160 -51.74 -118.55 -52.76
N MET A 161 -52.49 -118.06 -53.75
CA MET A 161 -52.69 -116.63 -53.99
C MET A 161 -53.44 -115.96 -52.84
N GLN A 162 -54.45 -116.61 -52.25
CA GLN A 162 -55.14 -116.13 -51.05
C GLN A 162 -54.19 -116.04 -49.84
N ALA A 163 -53.39 -117.08 -49.58
CA ALA A 163 -52.42 -117.07 -48.49
C ALA A 163 -51.37 -115.96 -48.65
N LEU A 164 -50.86 -115.74 -49.87
CA LEU A 164 -49.94 -114.62 -50.16
C LEU A 164 -50.61 -113.25 -50.00
N ALA A 165 -51.87 -113.10 -50.44
CA ALA A 165 -52.63 -111.86 -50.27
C ALA A 165 -52.92 -111.54 -48.80
N ASP A 166 -53.21 -112.56 -47.98
CA ASP A 166 -53.45 -112.42 -46.55
C ASP A 166 -52.15 -112.16 -45.78
N GLU A 167 -51.04 -112.82 -46.11
CA GLU A 167 -49.71 -112.51 -45.58
C GLU A 167 -49.25 -111.09 -45.95
N TRP A 168 -49.53 -110.66 -47.18
CA TRP A 168 -49.23 -109.30 -47.63
C TRP A 168 -50.06 -108.28 -46.86
N ARG A 169 -51.40 -108.46 -46.79
CA ARG A 169 -52.30 -107.57 -46.03
C ARG A 169 -51.93 -107.50 -44.55
N LYS A 170 -51.49 -108.62 -43.96
CA LYS A 170 -51.00 -108.66 -42.58
C LYS A 170 -49.72 -107.85 -42.40
N ARG A 171 -48.69 -108.08 -43.22
CA ARG A 171 -47.43 -107.31 -43.14
C ARG A 171 -47.62 -105.84 -43.45
N ASP A 172 -48.53 -105.50 -44.35
CA ASP A 172 -48.86 -104.11 -44.68
C ASP A 172 -49.54 -103.40 -43.51
N GLY A 173 -50.54 -104.05 -42.89
CA GLY A 173 -51.15 -103.57 -41.64
C GLY A 173 -50.17 -103.46 -40.47
N GLU A 174 -49.21 -104.38 -40.34
CA GLU A 174 -48.12 -104.31 -39.35
C GLU A 174 -47.19 -103.12 -39.59
N ARG A 175 -46.82 -102.83 -40.86
CA ARG A 175 -46.03 -101.64 -41.22
C ARG A 175 -46.80 -100.36 -40.96
N GLU A 176 -48.06 -100.27 -41.39
CA GLU A 176 -48.92 -99.12 -41.12
C GLU A 176 -49.07 -98.87 -39.61
N ALA A 177 -49.28 -99.91 -38.82
CA ALA A 177 -49.40 -99.79 -37.37
C ALA A 177 -48.11 -99.27 -36.72
N LEU A 178 -46.93 -99.69 -37.23
CA LEU A 178 -45.65 -99.16 -36.79
C LEU A 178 -45.46 -97.68 -37.18
N VAL A 179 -45.83 -97.31 -38.42
CA VAL A 179 -45.78 -95.91 -38.88
C VAL A 179 -46.70 -95.03 -38.05
N LYS A 180 -47.98 -95.42 -37.89
CA LYS A 180 -48.97 -94.72 -37.05
C LYS A 180 -48.52 -94.57 -35.60
N LYS A 181 -47.86 -95.59 -35.03
CA LYS A 181 -47.23 -95.50 -33.70
C LYS A 181 -46.11 -94.46 -33.68
N LYS A 182 -45.26 -94.41 -34.71
CA LYS A 182 -44.18 -93.42 -34.81
C LYS A 182 -44.68 -92.01 -35.04
N GLU A 183 -45.70 -91.80 -35.86
CA GLU A 183 -46.39 -90.53 -36.02
C GLU A 183 -46.92 -90.00 -34.69
N LEU A 184 -47.58 -90.85 -33.89
CA LEU A 184 -48.05 -90.48 -32.55
C LEU A 184 -46.90 -90.16 -31.57
N GLU A 185 -45.80 -90.92 -31.61
CA GLU A 185 -44.60 -90.63 -30.81
C GLU A 185 -43.96 -89.28 -31.21
N PHE A 186 -43.87 -88.97 -32.51
CA PHE A 186 -43.35 -87.70 -33.01
C PHE A 186 -44.27 -86.52 -32.67
N ASN A 187 -45.59 -86.64 -32.87
CA ASN A 187 -46.55 -85.59 -32.52
C ASN A 187 -46.48 -85.26 -31.02
N GLN A 188 -46.38 -86.27 -30.14
CA GLN A 188 -46.21 -86.04 -28.70
C GLN A 188 -44.87 -85.39 -28.33
N LEU A 189 -43.81 -85.60 -29.11
CA LEU A 189 -42.52 -84.92 -28.92
C LEU A 189 -42.59 -83.49 -29.44
N GLU A 190 -43.26 -83.26 -30.56
CA GLU A 190 -43.48 -81.92 -31.12
C GLU A 190 -44.32 -81.06 -30.17
N GLU A 191 -45.46 -81.55 -29.67
CA GLU A 191 -46.28 -80.87 -28.66
C GLU A 191 -45.47 -80.50 -27.40
N LYS A 192 -44.59 -81.40 -26.94
CA LYS A 192 -43.69 -81.14 -25.80
C LYS A 192 -42.68 -80.04 -26.14
N LEU A 193 -42.06 -80.09 -27.32
CA LEU A 193 -41.10 -79.08 -27.76
C LEU A 193 -41.77 -77.71 -27.91
N GLN A 194 -42.90 -77.63 -28.62
CA GLN A 194 -43.70 -76.41 -28.76
C GLN A 194 -44.09 -75.84 -27.39
N LYS A 195 -44.56 -76.68 -26.46
CA LYS A 195 -44.85 -76.24 -25.08
C LYS A 195 -43.60 -75.71 -24.37
N THR A 196 -42.46 -76.39 -24.46
CA THR A 196 -41.22 -75.91 -23.83
C THR A 196 -40.72 -74.61 -24.44
N LEU A 197 -40.86 -74.41 -25.75
CA LEU A 197 -40.53 -73.13 -26.42
C LEU A 197 -41.43 -72.01 -25.91
N CYS A 198 -42.75 -72.20 -25.94
CA CYS A 198 -43.71 -71.23 -25.40
C CYS A 198 -43.47 -70.90 -23.91
N ASP A 199 -43.03 -71.87 -23.10
CA ASP A 199 -42.72 -71.64 -21.69
C ASP A 199 -41.32 -71.04 -21.47
N LEU A 200 -40.38 -71.18 -22.41
CA LEU A 200 -39.10 -70.48 -22.41
C LEU A 200 -39.27 -69.03 -22.84
N GLU A 201 -39.99 -68.75 -23.92
CA GLU A 201 -40.30 -67.39 -24.36
C GLU A 201 -40.99 -66.54 -23.28
N LYS A 202 -41.90 -67.15 -22.51
CA LYS A 202 -42.53 -66.47 -21.35
C LYS A 202 -41.52 -66.14 -20.27
N ARG A 203 -40.61 -67.06 -19.95
CA ARG A 203 -39.55 -66.83 -18.95
C ARG A 203 -38.55 -65.79 -19.42
N GLU A 204 -38.16 -65.79 -20.69
CA GLU A 204 -37.27 -64.79 -21.28
C GLU A 204 -37.89 -63.39 -21.22
N LYS A 205 -39.17 -63.24 -21.61
CA LYS A 205 -39.91 -61.97 -21.47
C LYS A 205 -39.96 -61.50 -20.01
N GLN A 206 -40.29 -62.40 -19.07
CA GLN A 206 -40.31 -62.09 -17.63
C GLN A 206 -38.93 -61.70 -17.08
N LEU A 207 -37.85 -62.35 -17.52
CA LEU A 207 -36.49 -62.02 -17.13
C LEU A 207 -36.07 -60.66 -17.69
N ALA A 208 -36.33 -60.38 -18.97
CA ALA A 208 -36.04 -59.08 -19.58
C ALA A 208 -36.82 -57.93 -18.90
N GLU A 209 -38.09 -58.15 -18.54
CA GLU A 209 -38.89 -57.18 -17.77
C GLU A 209 -38.31 -56.96 -16.35
N ALA A 210 -37.88 -58.03 -15.67
CA ALA A 210 -37.27 -57.94 -14.34
C ALA A 210 -35.89 -57.26 -14.36
N GLU A 211 -35.05 -57.59 -15.35
CA GLU A 211 -33.74 -56.96 -15.58
C GLU A 211 -33.89 -55.47 -15.85
N LEU A 212 -34.87 -55.07 -16.67
CA LEU A 212 -35.18 -53.65 -16.92
C LEU A 212 -35.60 -52.93 -15.64
N GLN A 213 -36.49 -53.52 -14.83
CA GLN A 213 -36.93 -52.93 -13.55
C GLN A 213 -35.77 -52.78 -12.56
N VAL A 214 -34.92 -53.80 -12.42
CA VAL A 214 -33.73 -53.76 -11.56
C VAL A 214 -32.71 -52.73 -12.09
N GLY A 215 -32.55 -52.62 -13.41
CA GLY A 215 -31.72 -51.60 -14.06
C GLY A 215 -32.17 -50.18 -13.73
N LEU A 216 -33.49 -49.91 -13.84
CA LEU A 216 -34.08 -48.61 -13.49
C LEU A 216 -33.90 -48.29 -11.99
N ILE A 217 -34.27 -49.21 -11.10
CA ILE A 217 -34.11 -49.03 -9.64
C ILE A 217 -32.64 -48.79 -9.26
N ASN A 218 -31.71 -49.52 -9.87
CA ASN A 218 -30.28 -49.31 -9.64
C ASN A 218 -29.82 -47.94 -10.15
N SER A 219 -30.23 -47.55 -11.36
CA SER A 219 -29.95 -46.22 -11.94
C SER A 219 -30.44 -45.11 -11.02
N ASP A 220 -31.69 -45.18 -10.57
CA ASP A 220 -32.30 -44.20 -9.65
C ASP A 220 -31.59 -44.19 -8.29
N GLN A 221 -31.17 -45.35 -7.77
CA GLN A 221 -30.34 -45.38 -6.57
C GLN A 221 -28.96 -44.76 -6.78
N TYR A 222 -28.33 -44.93 -7.94
CA TYR A 222 -27.04 -44.30 -8.26
C TYR A 222 -27.18 -42.78 -8.40
N THR A 223 -28.19 -42.29 -9.12
CA THR A 223 -28.44 -40.84 -9.26
C THR A 223 -28.81 -40.21 -7.92
N LEU A 224 -29.63 -40.86 -7.09
CA LEU A 224 -29.92 -40.40 -5.72
C LEU A 224 -28.68 -40.42 -4.82
N LYS A 225 -27.82 -41.45 -4.89
CA LYS A 225 -26.56 -41.51 -4.14
C LYS A 225 -25.58 -40.43 -4.60
N ALA A 226 -25.48 -40.16 -5.90
CA ALA A 226 -24.64 -39.10 -6.47
C ALA A 226 -25.16 -37.70 -6.08
N SER A 227 -26.46 -37.45 -6.23
CA SER A 227 -27.12 -36.21 -5.80
C SER A 227 -26.89 -35.95 -4.30
N ARG A 228 -27.05 -36.96 -3.43
CA ARG A 228 -26.72 -36.87 -1.99
C ARG A 228 -25.23 -36.67 -1.69
N ARG A 229 -24.30 -37.00 -2.61
CA ARG A 229 -22.87 -36.67 -2.44
C ARG A 229 -22.62 -35.22 -2.80
N LEU A 230 -23.05 -34.81 -3.99
CA LEU A 230 -22.96 -33.44 -4.49
C LEU A 230 -23.63 -32.44 -3.54
N GLN A 231 -24.78 -32.79 -2.95
CA GLN A 231 -25.44 -31.98 -1.93
C GLN A 231 -24.55 -31.79 -0.68
N ARG A 232 -23.95 -32.85 -0.15
CA ARG A 232 -23.04 -32.75 1.02
C ARG A 232 -21.78 -31.95 0.71
N GLU A 233 -21.25 -32.09 -0.51
CA GLU A 233 -20.11 -31.30 -0.99
C GLU A 233 -20.49 -29.81 -1.08
N GLY A 234 -21.67 -29.49 -1.61
CA GLY A 234 -22.24 -28.14 -1.61
C GLY A 234 -22.47 -27.58 -0.20
N ASP A 235 -23.11 -28.35 0.68
CA ASP A 235 -23.34 -27.98 2.08
C ASP A 235 -22.02 -27.72 2.82
N HIS A 236 -20.99 -28.52 2.56
CA HIS A 236 -19.66 -28.35 3.14
C HIS A 236 -18.96 -27.10 2.61
N LEU A 237 -19.00 -26.83 1.30
CA LEU A 237 -18.46 -25.61 0.71
C LEU A 237 -19.16 -24.35 1.27
N VAL A 238 -20.48 -24.40 1.42
CA VAL A 238 -21.26 -23.31 2.04
C VAL A 238 -20.90 -23.14 3.52
N ALA A 239 -20.66 -24.24 4.26
CA ALA A 239 -20.20 -24.16 5.66
C ALA A 239 -18.80 -23.54 5.78
N LEU A 240 -17.86 -23.91 4.90
CA LEU A 240 -16.51 -23.33 4.86
C LEU A 240 -16.54 -21.83 4.52
N GLU A 241 -17.33 -21.41 3.53
CA GLU A 241 -17.43 -19.99 3.18
C GLU A 241 -18.14 -19.19 4.29
N ARG A 242 -19.13 -19.76 4.99
CA ARG A 242 -19.74 -19.14 6.19
C ARG A 242 -18.73 -18.96 7.32
N GLU A 243 -17.90 -19.96 7.61
CA GLU A 243 -16.85 -19.87 8.64
C GLU A 243 -15.84 -18.78 8.27
N LYS A 244 -15.40 -18.75 7.02
CA LYS A 244 -14.50 -17.73 6.48
C LYS A 244 -15.10 -16.33 6.57
N VAL A 245 -16.39 -16.15 6.24
CA VAL A 245 -17.09 -14.87 6.44
C VAL A 245 -17.11 -14.50 7.92
N ARG A 246 -17.44 -15.43 8.83
CA ARG A 246 -17.46 -15.16 10.28
C ARG A 246 -16.10 -14.69 10.79
N LEU A 247 -15.01 -15.36 10.41
CA LEU A 247 -13.64 -14.98 10.77
C LEU A 247 -13.25 -13.60 10.21
N MET A 248 -13.65 -13.27 8.98
CA MET A 248 -13.42 -11.95 8.39
C MET A 248 -14.27 -10.86 9.06
N GLU A 249 -15.47 -11.17 9.53
CA GLU A 249 -16.32 -10.26 10.30
C GLU A 249 -15.79 -10.02 11.72
N GLU A 250 -15.30 -11.07 12.40
CA GLU A 250 -14.59 -10.98 13.68
C GLU A 250 -13.34 -10.11 13.58
N GLU A 251 -12.50 -10.33 12.57
CA GLU A 251 -11.30 -9.52 12.33
C GLU A 251 -11.64 -8.07 11.96
N ARG A 252 -12.66 -7.86 11.11
CA ARG A 252 -13.19 -6.52 10.81
C ARG A 252 -13.67 -5.82 12.08
N GLY A 253 -14.38 -6.52 12.96
CA GLY A 253 -14.82 -6.00 14.25
C GLY A 253 -13.64 -5.59 15.15
N ARG A 254 -12.61 -6.44 15.22
CA ARG A 254 -11.36 -6.16 15.94
C ARG A 254 -10.67 -4.90 15.43
N LEU A 255 -10.52 -4.76 14.11
CA LEU A 255 -9.88 -3.59 13.48
C LEU A 255 -10.70 -2.31 13.66
N LEU A 256 -12.04 -2.39 13.58
CA LEU A 256 -12.93 -1.25 13.84
C LEU A 256 -12.83 -0.78 15.31
N GLN A 257 -12.74 -1.71 16.27
CA GLN A 257 -12.53 -1.35 17.67
C GLN A 257 -11.16 -0.70 17.89
N GLN A 258 -10.08 -1.24 17.30
CA GLN A 258 -8.75 -0.65 17.39
C GLN A 258 -8.71 0.77 16.80
N MET A 259 -9.42 1.01 15.70
CA MET A 259 -9.57 2.35 15.11
C MET A 259 -10.34 3.30 16.04
N ALA A 260 -11.47 2.88 16.59
CA ALA A 260 -12.25 3.69 17.53
C ALA A 260 -11.45 4.04 18.80
N ASP A 261 -10.71 3.08 19.35
CA ASP A 261 -9.84 3.30 20.51
C ASP A 261 -8.68 4.27 20.18
N ALA A 262 -8.10 4.16 18.97
CA ALA A 262 -7.05 5.06 18.51
C ALA A 262 -7.56 6.49 18.26
N GLU A 263 -8.76 6.62 17.69
CA GLU A 263 -9.41 7.91 17.47
C GLU A 263 -9.80 8.57 18.80
N ALA A 264 -10.32 7.80 19.77
CA ALA A 264 -10.59 8.29 21.13
C ALA A 264 -9.31 8.79 21.83
N ARG A 265 -8.20 8.03 21.74
CA ARG A 265 -6.89 8.46 22.25
C ARG A 265 -6.39 9.73 21.56
N TYR A 266 -6.55 9.84 20.24
CA TYR A 266 -6.18 11.03 19.49
C TYR A 266 -7.02 12.26 19.90
N GLN A 267 -8.34 12.11 20.03
CA GLN A 267 -9.22 13.18 20.50
C GLN A 267 -8.91 13.60 21.94
N GLN A 268 -8.52 12.67 22.81
CA GLN A 268 -8.04 12.99 24.16
C GLN A 268 -6.75 13.80 24.11
N LEU A 269 -5.73 13.33 23.38
CA LEU A 269 -4.45 14.03 23.22
C LEU A 269 -4.63 15.42 22.59
N GLN A 270 -5.57 15.57 21.66
CA GLN A 270 -5.93 16.85 21.05
C GLN A 270 -6.54 17.83 22.08
N LYS A 271 -7.40 17.35 22.99
CA LYS A 271 -7.94 18.16 24.11
C LYS A 271 -6.84 18.53 25.11
N GLU A 272 -5.98 17.59 25.47
CA GLU A 272 -4.84 17.82 26.36
C GLU A 272 -3.86 18.86 25.76
N PHE A 273 -3.61 18.79 24.45
CA PHE A 273 -2.79 19.78 23.74
C PHE A 273 -3.43 21.17 23.67
N GLN A 274 -4.76 21.26 23.51
CA GLN A 274 -5.49 22.52 23.59
C GLN A 274 -5.38 23.14 24.99
N LEU A 275 -5.64 22.35 26.04
CA LEU A 275 -5.49 22.78 27.44
C LEU A 275 -4.05 23.22 27.75
N TYR A 276 -3.04 22.46 27.28
CA TYR A 276 -1.64 22.85 27.42
C TYR A 276 -1.35 24.20 26.74
N ARG A 277 -1.85 24.41 25.51
CA ARG A 277 -1.68 25.68 24.78
C ARG A 277 -2.34 26.86 25.50
N GLU A 278 -3.52 26.65 26.07
CA GLU A 278 -4.21 27.65 26.89
C GLU A 278 -3.42 27.97 28.17
N GLN A 279 -2.88 26.95 28.85
CA GLN A 279 -2.00 27.14 30.01
C GLN A 279 -0.71 27.90 29.65
N GLN A 280 -0.08 27.61 28.51
CA GLN A 280 1.10 28.36 28.04
C GLN A 280 0.75 29.84 27.80
N ASN A 281 -0.39 30.14 27.17
CA ASN A 281 -0.86 31.52 26.98
C ASN A 281 -1.21 32.24 28.30
N GLN A 282 -1.54 31.50 29.36
CA GLN A 282 -1.82 32.04 30.69
C GLN A 282 -0.58 32.19 31.59
N ARG A 283 0.61 31.77 31.14
CA ARG A 283 1.84 31.85 31.93
C ARG A 283 2.06 33.27 32.48
N PRO A 284 2.54 33.39 33.73
CA PRO A 284 2.83 34.71 34.32
C PRO A 284 3.86 35.49 33.49
N GLU A 285 4.76 34.80 32.79
CA GLU A 285 5.70 35.39 31.82
C GLU A 285 5.03 36.30 30.79
N PHE A 286 3.89 35.91 30.20
CA PHE A 286 3.16 36.76 29.24
C PHE A 286 2.52 37.99 29.91
N ARG A 287 2.00 37.83 31.14
CA ARG A 287 1.41 38.93 31.91
C ARG A 287 2.47 39.93 32.35
N LEU A 288 3.59 39.43 32.89
CA LEU A 288 4.76 40.20 33.28
C LEU A 288 5.40 40.90 32.07
N GLN A 289 5.43 40.29 30.89
CA GLN A 289 5.91 40.97 29.68
C GLN A 289 5.00 42.14 29.27
N ALA A 290 3.68 42.00 29.41
CA ALA A 290 2.75 43.11 29.17
C ALA A 290 2.91 44.23 30.22
N GLU A 291 3.11 43.86 31.49
CA GLU A 291 3.37 44.80 32.60
C GLU A 291 4.71 45.54 32.41
N VAL A 292 5.79 44.83 32.04
CA VAL A 292 7.09 45.41 31.69
C VAL A 292 6.98 46.38 30.53
N ASN A 293 6.21 46.05 29.49
CA ASN A 293 5.97 46.95 28.35
C ASN A 293 5.22 48.22 28.79
N LEU A 294 4.24 48.10 29.69
CA LEU A 294 3.47 49.23 30.22
C LEU A 294 4.34 50.14 31.11
N LEU A 295 5.08 49.55 32.06
CA LEU A 295 6.03 50.26 32.92
C LEU A 295 7.16 50.93 32.11
N ALA A 296 7.59 50.35 30.99
CA ALA A 296 8.56 50.97 30.09
C ALA A 296 8.00 52.24 29.41
N LEU A 297 6.73 52.24 29.00
CA LEU A 297 6.06 53.43 28.47
C LEU A 297 5.91 54.52 29.54
N GLU A 298 5.45 54.16 30.74
CA GLU A 298 5.34 55.08 31.88
C GLU A 298 6.69 55.70 32.26
N LYS A 299 7.77 54.89 32.28
CA LYS A 299 9.13 55.36 32.50
C LYS A 299 9.54 56.43 31.49
N VAL A 300 9.32 56.19 30.20
CA VAL A 300 9.66 57.16 29.13
C VAL A 300 8.85 58.45 29.28
N GLU A 301 7.57 58.37 29.65
CA GLU A 301 6.77 59.55 29.96
C GLU A 301 7.29 60.33 31.17
N LEU A 302 7.66 59.64 32.25
CA LEU A 302 8.20 60.25 33.46
C LEU A 302 9.58 60.87 33.21
N GLU A 303 10.45 60.22 32.43
CA GLU A 303 11.74 60.79 31.98
C GLU A 303 11.53 62.07 31.16
N ARG A 304 10.56 62.08 30.23
CA ARG A 304 10.19 63.29 29.47
C ARG A 304 9.63 64.41 30.37
N LYS A 305 8.79 64.08 31.36
CA LYS A 305 8.24 65.04 32.34
C LYS A 305 9.36 65.61 33.24
N LEU A 306 10.28 64.76 33.70
CA LEU A 306 11.46 65.13 34.49
C LEU A 306 12.40 66.05 33.70
N GLU A 307 12.71 65.72 32.45
CA GLU A 307 13.57 66.52 31.56
C GLU A 307 12.98 67.92 31.32
N SER A 308 11.67 68.00 31.03
CA SER A 308 10.95 69.27 30.88
C SER A 308 10.99 70.12 32.16
N THR A 309 10.75 69.48 33.31
CA THR A 309 10.77 70.13 34.63
C THR A 309 12.17 70.60 35.00
N THR A 310 13.21 69.82 34.67
CA THR A 310 14.61 70.14 34.92
C THR A 310 15.08 71.32 34.07
N LYS A 311 14.74 71.34 32.77
CA LYS A 311 14.95 72.50 31.88
C LYS A 311 14.27 73.76 32.42
N SER A 312 13.02 73.65 32.86
CA SER A 312 12.26 74.76 33.42
C SER A 312 12.88 75.28 34.74
N LYS A 313 13.26 74.38 35.65
CA LYS A 313 13.97 74.71 36.90
C LYS A 313 15.32 75.38 36.65
N LEU A 314 16.07 74.91 35.66
CA LEU A 314 17.33 75.54 35.24
C LEU A 314 17.10 76.96 34.71
N HIS A 315 16.08 77.15 33.87
CA HIS A 315 15.69 78.47 33.37
C HIS A 315 15.35 79.42 34.52
N TYR A 316 14.46 79.04 35.45
CA TYR A 316 14.12 79.88 36.60
C TYR A 316 15.33 80.15 37.52
N LYS A 317 16.22 79.18 37.74
CA LYS A 317 17.47 79.40 38.48
C LYS A 317 18.38 80.43 37.80
N GLN A 318 18.47 80.41 36.46
CA GLN A 318 19.21 81.40 35.70
C GLN A 318 18.57 82.79 35.79
N GLN A 319 17.24 82.90 35.67
CA GLN A 319 16.53 84.17 35.82
C GLN A 319 16.69 84.76 37.22
N TRP A 320 16.49 83.94 38.27
CA TRP A 320 16.73 84.34 39.65
C TRP A 320 18.17 84.81 39.88
N GLY A 321 19.16 84.09 39.32
CA GLY A 321 20.57 84.49 39.36
C GLY A 321 20.91 85.74 38.54
N ARG A 322 20.08 86.15 37.58
CA ARG A 322 20.18 87.46 36.91
C ARG A 322 19.61 88.55 37.81
N ALA A 323 18.37 88.38 38.28
CA ALA A 323 17.69 89.32 39.18
C ALA A 323 18.50 89.59 40.46
N LEU A 324 19.12 88.57 41.06
CA LEU A 324 19.96 88.74 42.26
C LEU A 324 21.23 89.57 41.98
N ARG A 325 21.83 89.43 40.79
CA ARG A 325 23.00 90.25 40.38
C ARG A 325 22.59 91.68 40.05
N GLU A 326 21.41 91.90 39.48
CA GLU A 326 20.87 93.24 39.26
C GLU A 326 20.52 93.93 40.58
N LEU A 327 19.92 93.20 41.53
CA LEU A 327 19.68 93.70 42.89
C LEU A 327 20.97 94.05 43.63
N ALA A 328 22.03 93.23 43.49
CA ALA A 328 23.35 93.54 44.05
C ALA A 328 23.94 94.81 43.43
N ARG A 329 23.89 94.96 42.10
CA ARG A 329 24.31 96.19 41.40
C ARG A 329 23.49 97.41 41.81
N PHE A 330 22.19 97.25 42.03
CA PHE A 330 21.31 98.33 42.49
C PHE A 330 21.69 98.77 43.92
N LYS A 331 21.89 97.81 44.84
CA LYS A 331 22.39 98.09 46.20
C LYS A 331 23.75 98.78 46.19
N GLN A 332 24.69 98.32 45.36
CA GLN A 332 26.00 98.95 45.23
C GLN A 332 25.89 100.41 44.74
N ARG A 333 25.11 100.67 43.69
CA ARG A 333 24.86 102.03 43.20
C ARG A 333 24.21 102.92 44.25
N GLU A 334 23.27 102.41 45.04
CA GLU A 334 22.67 103.19 46.13
C GLU A 334 23.67 103.51 47.25
N GLN A 335 24.59 102.58 47.56
CA GLN A 335 25.70 102.85 48.50
C GLN A 335 26.68 103.89 47.93
N GLU A 336 27.06 103.78 46.66
CA GLU A 336 27.90 104.77 45.95
C GLU A 336 27.22 106.15 45.93
N ASN A 337 25.92 106.22 45.61
CA ASN A 337 25.10 107.43 45.65
C ASN A 337 24.98 108.01 47.07
N ALA A 338 24.91 107.18 48.11
CA ALA A 338 24.90 107.62 49.50
C ALA A 338 26.26 108.19 49.93
N MET A 339 27.36 107.53 49.58
CA MET A 339 28.71 108.03 49.82
C MET A 339 29.01 109.33 49.06
N ALA A 340 28.57 109.43 47.80
CA ALA A 340 28.70 110.66 47.00
C ALA A 340 27.90 111.82 47.61
N ARG A 341 26.68 111.58 48.11
CA ARG A 341 25.88 112.57 48.86
C ARG A 341 26.59 113.01 50.14
N LEU A 342 27.11 112.08 50.93
CA LEU A 342 27.84 112.37 52.16
C LEU A 342 29.13 113.17 51.90
N LYS A 343 29.92 112.78 50.88
CA LYS A 343 31.12 113.51 50.49
C LYS A 343 30.80 114.91 49.98
N LYS A 344 29.68 115.10 49.27
CA LYS A 344 29.21 116.43 48.87
C LYS A 344 28.84 117.29 50.08
N GLN A 345 28.13 116.73 51.07
CA GLN A 345 27.81 117.42 52.32
C GLN A 345 29.08 117.77 53.12
N GLN A 346 30.07 116.89 53.16
CA GLN A 346 31.38 117.17 53.78
C GLN A 346 32.10 118.33 53.06
N ALA A 347 32.16 118.31 51.73
CA ALA A 347 32.78 119.39 50.95
C ALA A 347 32.01 120.73 51.08
N GLU A 348 30.67 120.69 51.16
CA GLU A 348 29.85 121.87 51.44
C GLU A 348 30.12 122.43 52.86
N LEU A 349 30.27 121.56 53.87
CA LEU A 349 30.65 121.94 55.24
C LEU A 349 32.09 122.48 55.33
N GLU A 350 33.05 121.87 54.64
CA GLU A 350 34.44 122.35 54.55
C GLU A 350 34.52 123.70 53.84
N ALA A 351 33.76 123.89 52.76
CA ALA A 351 33.65 125.17 52.09
C ALA A 351 33.02 126.25 52.99
N MET A 352 32.05 125.89 53.85
CA MET A 352 31.53 126.82 54.86
C MET A 352 32.55 127.13 55.96
N ARG A 353 33.31 126.14 56.44
CA ARG A 353 34.42 126.35 57.41
C ARG A 353 35.52 127.26 56.85
N LEU A 354 35.96 127.02 55.62
CA LEU A 354 36.95 127.85 54.95
C LEU A 354 36.43 129.28 54.70
N ARG A 355 35.15 129.45 54.37
CA ARG A 355 34.53 130.78 54.28
C ARG A 355 34.49 131.48 55.65
N TYR A 356 34.17 130.75 56.71
CA TYR A 356 34.14 131.28 58.08
C TYR A 356 35.53 131.74 58.52
N LEU A 357 36.57 130.90 58.37
CA LEU A 357 37.96 131.27 58.63
C LEU A 357 38.41 132.46 57.78
N ALA A 358 38.07 132.49 56.49
CA ALA A 358 38.41 133.62 55.61
C ALA A 358 37.60 134.90 55.92
N THR A 359 36.47 134.83 56.63
CA THR A 359 35.81 136.01 57.21
C THR A 359 36.47 136.42 58.53
N GLU A 360 36.82 135.46 59.39
CA GLU A 360 37.51 135.68 60.66
C GLU A 360 38.89 136.31 60.45
N GLU A 361 39.72 135.79 59.53
CA GLU A 361 40.97 136.43 59.10
C GLU A 361 40.75 137.84 58.53
N LYS A 362 39.65 138.07 57.79
CA LYS A 362 39.33 139.41 57.26
C LYS A 362 38.81 140.38 58.32
N ASP A 363 38.25 139.88 59.41
CA ASP A 363 37.83 140.68 60.56
C ASP A 363 39.04 140.95 61.46
N ALA A 364 39.92 139.97 61.69
CA ALA A 364 41.22 140.12 62.37
C ALA A 364 42.14 141.10 61.64
N VAL A 365 42.35 140.96 60.32
CA VAL A 365 43.11 141.94 59.51
C VAL A 365 42.46 143.34 59.52
N ARG A 366 41.16 143.44 59.80
CA ARG A 366 40.49 144.74 60.03
C ARG A 366 40.75 145.28 61.44
N GLN A 367 40.83 144.42 62.46
CA GLN A 367 41.24 144.77 63.82
C GLN A 367 42.71 145.20 63.85
N ASP A 368 43.64 144.39 63.33
CA ASP A 368 45.07 144.72 63.18
C ASP A 368 45.27 146.08 62.50
N ARG A 369 44.46 146.37 61.46
CA ARG A 369 44.53 147.65 60.74
C ARG A 369 44.00 148.83 61.55
N GLN A 370 42.99 148.63 62.40
CA GLN A 370 42.53 149.63 63.36
C GLN A 370 43.60 149.88 64.44
N GLU A 371 44.19 148.81 65.00
CA GLU A 371 45.28 148.90 65.97
C GLU A 371 46.52 149.62 65.38
N LEU A 372 46.89 149.34 64.13
CA LEU A 372 47.97 150.04 63.44
C LEU A 372 47.68 151.53 63.19
N ASP A 373 46.43 151.90 62.89
CA ASP A 373 46.04 153.31 62.76
C ASP A 373 46.02 154.00 64.14
N ASP A 374 45.66 153.31 65.23
CA ASP A 374 45.74 153.82 66.60
C ASP A 374 47.19 154.01 67.08
N ILE A 375 48.06 153.02 66.89
CA ILE A 375 49.52 153.12 67.19
C ILE A 375 50.15 154.29 66.41
N ARG A 376 49.75 154.50 65.16
CA ARG A 376 50.19 155.64 64.35
C ARG A 376 49.75 156.99 64.93
N ASN A 377 48.58 157.06 65.56
CA ASN A 377 48.09 158.26 66.22
C ASN A 377 48.84 158.54 67.53
N GLU A 378 49.24 157.50 68.27
CA GLU A 378 50.09 157.64 69.46
C GLU A 378 51.53 158.07 69.13
N LEU A 379 52.14 157.51 68.09
CA LEU A 379 53.45 157.92 67.59
C LEU A 379 53.50 159.39 67.18
N ASN A 380 52.42 159.92 66.60
CA ASN A 380 52.29 161.34 66.26
C ASN A 380 52.09 162.25 67.48
N ARG A 381 51.64 161.73 68.62
CA ARG A 381 51.55 162.47 69.89
C ARG A 381 52.92 162.64 70.54
N LEU A 382 53.69 161.56 70.64
CA LEU A 382 55.02 161.57 71.29
C LEU A 382 56.00 162.48 70.54
N LYS A 383 55.92 162.52 69.21
CA LYS A 383 56.78 163.36 68.35
C LYS A 383 56.59 164.88 68.51
N LYS A 384 55.72 165.35 69.41
CA LYS A 384 55.40 166.77 69.64
C LYS A 384 55.78 167.26 71.05
N GLN A 385 56.45 166.44 71.86
CA GLN A 385 56.84 166.78 73.25
C GLN A 385 58.35 166.73 73.54
N GLU A 386 59.21 166.38 72.57
CA GLU A 386 60.66 166.26 72.76
C GLU A 386 61.47 167.28 71.92
N GLU A 387 61.47 168.54 72.36
CA GLU A 387 62.47 169.53 71.90
C GLU A 387 62.92 170.48 73.04
N GLU A 388 63.27 169.93 74.22
CA GLU A 388 64.09 170.64 75.22
C GLU A 388 64.92 169.69 76.14
N LYS A 389 66.25 169.91 76.20
CA LYS A 389 67.27 169.41 77.18
C LYS A 389 67.83 167.96 77.16
N LEU A 390 68.91 167.79 76.39
CA LEU A 390 70.30 167.44 76.80
C LEU A 390 70.61 166.27 77.81
N GLY A 391 70.94 165.08 77.26
CA GLY A 391 72.06 164.10 77.57
C GLY A 391 72.47 163.67 79.01
N PRO A 392 73.47 162.74 79.19
CA PRO A 392 74.19 161.85 78.25
C PRO A 392 74.22 160.32 78.63
N ALA A 393 75.07 159.52 77.96
CA ALA A 393 75.27 158.04 77.97
C ALA A 393 75.90 157.44 79.29
N PRO A 394 76.26 156.12 79.48
CA PRO A 394 76.42 155.00 78.49
C PRO A 394 76.15 153.49 78.90
N ALA A 395 76.19 152.60 77.88
CA ALA A 395 76.76 151.22 77.78
C ALA A 395 76.41 150.01 78.72
N GLU A 396 75.96 148.91 78.07
CA GLU A 396 76.35 147.48 78.27
C GLU A 396 75.99 146.77 79.64
N PRO A 397 76.21 145.44 79.83
CA PRO A 397 75.49 144.33 79.17
C PRO A 397 75.04 143.17 80.11
N ASP A 398 74.55 142.08 79.49
CA ASP A 398 74.81 140.65 79.80
C ASP A 398 73.93 139.75 80.71
N SER A 399 73.74 138.53 80.21
CA SER A 399 73.73 137.20 80.87
C SER A 399 72.69 136.71 81.90
N ALA A 400 71.89 135.72 81.43
CA ALA A 400 71.57 134.43 82.10
C ALA A 400 70.72 134.50 83.41
N PRO A 401 70.40 133.39 84.16
CA PRO A 401 70.69 131.94 84.05
C PRO A 401 69.48 131.08 83.57
N SER A 402 69.56 129.88 82.98
CA SER A 402 70.31 128.61 83.20
C SER A 402 69.47 127.53 83.91
N LEU A 403 69.87 126.25 83.69
CA LEU A 403 69.49 125.01 84.42
C LEU A 403 68.17 124.32 84.03
N ASN A 404 68.03 122.98 84.01
CA ASN A 404 68.96 121.85 83.74
C ASN A 404 68.18 120.51 83.74
N LEU A 405 68.79 119.42 83.24
CA LEU A 405 68.53 117.99 83.60
C LEU A 405 67.15 117.34 83.30
N ASN A 406 67.13 116.44 82.29
CA ASN A 406 66.82 114.99 82.38
C ASN A 406 66.16 114.42 81.11
N GLU A 407 66.97 114.16 80.10
CA GLU A 407 66.57 113.52 78.84
C GLU A 407 67.22 112.12 78.76
N SER A 408 66.56 111.09 79.33
CA SER A 408 67.02 109.69 79.23
C SER A 408 65.95 108.62 79.55
N ALA A 409 64.91 108.95 80.32
CA ALA A 409 63.87 107.97 80.70
C ALA A 409 62.72 107.84 79.67
N GLU A 410 62.36 108.93 78.99
CA GLU A 410 61.13 109.01 78.19
C GLU A 410 61.27 108.42 76.77
N GLU A 411 62.48 108.45 76.19
CA GLU A 411 62.79 107.69 74.96
C GLU A 411 62.74 106.18 75.17
N HIS A 412 63.21 105.67 76.34
CA HIS A 412 63.24 104.24 76.59
C HIS A 412 61.83 103.64 76.68
N LEU A 413 60.91 104.36 77.36
CA LEU A 413 59.49 104.01 77.40
C LEU A 413 58.84 104.06 76.01
N SER A 414 59.20 105.06 75.19
CA SER A 414 58.65 105.23 73.84
C SER A 414 59.07 104.09 72.90
N ARG A 415 60.33 103.67 72.92
CA ARG A 415 60.81 102.51 72.12
C ARG A 415 60.08 101.22 72.48
N LEU A 416 59.90 100.93 73.77
CA LEU A 416 59.19 99.72 74.22
C LEU A 416 57.71 99.69 73.78
N LEU A 417 57.06 100.86 73.72
CA LEU A 417 55.69 100.99 73.20
C LEU A 417 55.64 100.77 71.67
N GLU A 418 56.57 101.36 70.92
CA GLU A 418 56.65 101.20 69.46
C GLU A 418 56.99 99.76 69.04
N GLU A 419 57.90 99.08 69.74
CA GLU A 419 58.24 97.67 69.48
C GLU A 419 57.04 96.75 69.69
N ARG A 420 56.30 96.91 70.81
CA ARG A 420 55.05 96.18 71.07
C ARG A 420 54.03 96.40 69.96
N ASP A 421 53.77 97.66 69.60
CA ASP A 421 52.73 98.00 68.62
C ASP A 421 53.14 97.66 67.18
N THR A 422 54.43 97.55 66.90
CA THR A 422 54.94 97.02 65.63
C THR A 422 54.73 95.51 65.55
N LEU A 423 55.07 94.76 66.60
CA LEU A 423 54.85 93.31 66.66
C LEU A 423 53.37 92.94 66.55
N LEU A 424 52.47 93.63 67.27
CA LEU A 424 51.03 93.42 67.17
C LEU A 424 50.45 93.78 65.79
N ARG A 425 51.02 94.79 65.10
CA ARG A 425 50.61 95.15 63.72
C ARG A 425 51.00 94.12 62.65
N THR A 426 51.93 93.20 62.93
CA THR A 426 52.25 92.11 61.98
C THR A 426 51.15 91.06 61.87
N GLY A 427 50.24 90.97 62.85
CA GLY A 427 49.19 89.94 62.90
C GLY A 427 49.69 88.52 63.20
N VAL A 428 51.00 88.33 63.43
CA VAL A 428 51.61 87.03 63.77
C VAL A 428 51.68 86.82 65.29
N TYR A 429 51.74 87.90 66.07
CA TYR A 429 51.79 87.88 67.53
C TYR A 429 50.49 88.37 68.15
N THR A 430 50.13 87.77 69.27
CA THR A 430 48.92 88.04 70.07
C THR A 430 49.29 88.55 71.47
N HIS A 431 48.32 89.07 72.21
CA HIS A 431 48.54 89.61 73.55
C HIS A 431 48.97 88.54 74.58
N ASP A 432 48.73 87.26 74.28
CA ASP A 432 49.06 86.11 75.14
C ASP A 432 50.47 85.54 74.85
N ASP A 433 51.16 86.02 73.81
CA ASP A 433 52.50 85.55 73.46
C ASP A 433 53.56 86.01 74.46
N ARG A 434 54.45 85.08 74.84
CA ARG A 434 55.45 85.27 75.90
C ARG A 434 56.34 86.50 75.71
N ILE A 435 56.59 86.92 74.47
CA ILE A 435 57.40 88.11 74.13
C ILE A 435 56.59 89.40 74.35
N ILE A 436 55.30 89.43 73.99
CA ILE A 436 54.41 90.58 74.21
C ILE A 436 54.11 90.76 75.70
N ALA A 437 53.94 89.65 76.44
CA ALA A 437 53.77 89.65 77.88
C ALA A 437 55.00 90.21 78.61
N GLU A 438 56.21 89.83 78.19
CA GLU A 438 57.47 90.31 78.78
C GLU A 438 57.70 91.80 78.52
N LEU A 439 57.44 92.28 77.28
CA LEU A 439 57.45 93.71 76.95
C LEU A 439 56.42 94.49 77.79
N SER A 440 55.22 93.94 77.97
CA SER A 440 54.17 94.57 78.79
C SER A 440 54.56 94.64 80.27
N ARG A 441 55.32 93.66 80.78
CA ARG A 441 55.88 93.68 82.14
C ARG A 441 56.94 94.78 82.29
N GLN A 442 57.86 94.89 81.34
CA GLN A 442 58.92 95.92 81.35
C GLN A 442 58.33 97.34 81.23
N ILE A 443 57.29 97.54 80.40
CA ILE A 443 56.55 98.81 80.33
C ILE A 443 55.89 99.13 81.68
N GLN A 444 55.33 98.14 82.39
CA GLN A 444 54.75 98.35 83.72
C GLN A 444 55.78 98.61 84.82
N GLU A 445 56.99 98.07 84.71
CA GLU A 445 58.11 98.35 85.62
C GLU A 445 58.64 99.77 85.37
N ALA A 446 58.94 100.14 84.12
CA ALA A 446 59.34 101.50 83.74
C ALA A 446 58.28 102.58 84.08
N MET A 447 56.99 102.24 84.03
CA MET A 447 55.89 103.13 84.47
C MET A 447 55.74 103.21 86.00
N ARG A 448 56.26 102.24 86.76
CA ARG A 448 56.30 102.29 88.23
C ARG A 448 57.48 103.12 88.73
N ASP A 449 58.64 102.99 88.11
CA ASP A 449 59.83 103.79 88.43
C ASP A 449 59.66 105.28 88.09
N ARG A 450 58.61 105.64 87.34
CA ARG A 450 58.17 107.02 87.07
C ARG A 450 57.22 107.60 88.15
N LYS A 451 56.79 106.80 89.13
CA LYS A 451 55.79 107.17 90.16
C LYS A 451 56.31 107.08 91.60
N LEU A 452 57.62 106.92 91.76
CA LEU A 452 58.41 107.07 92.98
C LEU A 452 59.35 108.27 92.82
#